data_AF-A0A0J8FQ79-F1
#
_entry.id   AF-A0A0J8FQ79-F1
#
_cell.length_a   1.000
_cell.length_b   1.000
_cell.length_c   1.000
_cell.angle_alpha   90.00
_cell.angle_beta   90.00
_cell.angle_gamma   90.00
#
_symmetry.space_group_name_H-M   'P 1'
#
loop_
_entity.id
_entity.type
_entity.pdbx_description
1 polymer ?
#
loop_
_entity_poly.entity_id
_entity_poly.type
_entity_poly.pdbx_seq_one_letter_code
_entity_poly.pdbx_strand_id
1 'polypeptide(L)'
;MNNNYRFEKLKKLELGPNENKEDIYSLMLRPTLSGNIIQVFDSLAELKPNLSSDYYYIAHNLVTRKGKKIFFKGDLYKAKIHDLLNFLDEAINSDDLRELLISPVEANSTRKVFYCSEDAFYMYAAEDN
;
A
#
# COMPACT_ATOMS: atom_id res chain seq x y z
N MET A 1 18.75 13.76 -9.25
CA MET A 1 17.99 12.64 -9.86
C MET A 1 16.52 12.92 -9.64
N ASN A 2 15.76 13.17 -10.71
CA ASN A 2 14.32 13.30 -10.61
C ASN A 2 13.75 11.88 -10.40
N ASN A 3 13.42 11.54 -9.15
CA ASN A 3 12.64 10.34 -8.83
C ASN A 3 11.21 10.55 -9.37
N ASN A 4 11.04 10.33 -10.67
CA ASN A 4 9.76 10.42 -11.37
C ASN A 4 9.00 9.09 -11.34
N TYR A 5 9.30 8.18 -10.40
CA TYR A 5 8.39 7.06 -10.16
C TYR A 5 7.13 7.61 -9.52
N ARG A 6 6.14 7.83 -10.37
CA ARG A 6 4.83 8.37 -10.01
C ARG A 6 3.82 7.28 -10.32
N PHE A 7 2.72 7.27 -9.58
CA PHE A 7 1.48 6.55 -9.88
C PHE A 7 0.85 6.93 -11.25
N GLU A 8 1.64 7.24 -12.27
CA GLU A 8 1.21 7.68 -13.61
C GLU A 8 0.45 6.57 -14.34
N LYS A 9 0.90 5.32 -14.19
CA LYS A 9 0.23 4.16 -14.77
C LYS A 9 -0.92 3.63 -13.91
N LEU A 10 -1.01 4.07 -12.65
CA LEU A 10 -2.13 3.71 -11.79
C LEU A 10 -3.34 4.58 -12.15
N LYS A 11 -4.43 3.93 -12.55
CA LYS A 11 -5.72 4.62 -12.67
C LYS A 11 -6.27 4.92 -11.27
N LYS A 12 -5.89 6.10 -10.79
CA LYS A 12 -6.13 6.58 -9.43
C LYS A 12 -7.45 7.35 -9.30
N LEU A 13 -8.03 7.25 -8.12
CA LEU A 13 -9.14 8.04 -7.62
C LEU A 13 -8.62 8.95 -6.51
N GLU A 14 -9.01 10.22 -6.57
CA GLU A 14 -8.69 11.18 -5.51
C GLU A 14 -9.34 10.77 -4.19
N LEU A 15 -8.73 11.22 -3.10
CA LEU A 15 -9.28 11.06 -1.77
C LEU A 15 -10.55 11.87 -1.62
N GLY A 16 -11.51 11.34 -0.87
CA GLY A 16 -12.72 12.04 -0.51
C GLY A 16 -12.43 13.20 0.45
N PRO A 17 -13.37 14.14 0.62
CA PRO A 17 -13.17 15.33 1.46
C PRO A 17 -12.89 15.01 2.95
N ASN A 18 -13.26 13.81 3.41
CA ASN A 18 -13.07 13.35 4.78
C ASN A 18 -11.90 12.36 4.94
N GLU A 19 -11.16 12.10 3.86
CA GLU A 19 -10.03 11.16 3.87
C GLU A 19 -8.72 11.95 3.97
N ASN A 20 -8.11 11.95 5.16
CA ASN A 20 -6.81 12.55 5.38
C ASN A 20 -5.69 11.57 5.01
N LYS A 21 -4.81 11.96 4.08
CA LYS A 21 -3.74 11.08 3.58
C LYS A 21 -2.74 10.68 4.67
N GLU A 22 -2.38 11.58 5.58
CA GLU A 22 -1.43 11.29 6.66
C GLU A 22 -2.02 10.32 7.67
N ASP A 23 -3.30 10.46 8.01
CA ASP A 23 -4.01 9.56 8.92
C ASP A 23 -4.15 8.16 8.31
N ILE A 24 -4.57 8.08 7.04
CA ILE A 24 -4.67 6.81 6.30
C ILE A 24 -3.30 6.14 6.20
N TYR A 25 -2.27 6.90 5.82
CA TYR A 25 -0.91 6.37 5.75
C TYR A 25 -0.42 5.86 7.10
N SER A 26 -0.68 6.59 8.18
CA SER A 26 -0.29 6.17 9.53
C SER A 26 -0.99 4.88 9.95
N LEU A 27 -2.26 4.71 9.57
CA LEU A 27 -3.02 3.47 9.78
C LEU A 27 -2.46 2.30 8.97
N MET A 28 -1.97 2.56 7.75
CA MET A 28 -1.32 1.54 6.91
C MET A 28 0.07 1.17 7.45
N LEU A 29 0.84 2.14 7.94
CA LEU A 29 2.21 1.92 8.40
C LEU A 29 2.28 1.19 9.74
N ARG A 30 1.33 1.43 10.66
CA ARG A 30 1.40 0.87 12.02
C ARG A 30 1.53 -0.67 12.04
N PRO A 31 0.71 -1.44 11.30
CA PRO A 31 0.84 -2.90 11.24
C PRO A 31 2.21 -3.38 10.74
N THR A 32 2.87 -2.64 9.86
CA THR A 32 4.17 -3.05 9.32
C THR A 32 5.33 -2.74 10.27
N LEU A 33 5.12 -1.93 11.31
CA LEU A 33 6.15 -1.58 12.30
C LEU A 33 6.11 -2.47 13.54
N SER A 34 4.93 -2.90 13.97
CA SER A 34 4.73 -3.64 15.22
C SER A 34 3.84 -4.87 15.09
N GLY A 35 3.14 -5.03 13.97
CA GLY A 35 2.28 -6.17 13.72
C GLY A 35 3.04 -7.43 13.29
N ASN A 36 2.35 -8.57 13.39
CA ASN A 36 2.89 -9.84 12.93
C ASN A 36 2.64 -10.03 11.44
N ILE A 37 3.65 -10.55 10.74
CA ILE A 37 3.48 -11.07 9.37
C ILE A 37 2.58 -12.30 9.47
N ILE A 38 1.43 -12.25 8.81
CA ILE A 38 0.50 -13.38 8.67
C ILE A 38 1.00 -14.32 7.58
N GLN A 39 1.39 -13.75 6.44
CA GLN A 39 1.76 -14.50 5.25
C GLN A 39 2.72 -13.69 4.39
N VAL A 40 3.58 -14.41 3.66
CA VAL A 40 4.45 -13.88 2.60
C VAL A 40 4.03 -14.52 1.28
N PHE A 41 4.07 -13.74 0.21
CA PHE A 41 3.79 -14.18 -1.15
C PHE A 41 4.96 -13.83 -2.06
N ASP A 42 5.38 -14.78 -2.88
CA ASP A 42 6.53 -14.62 -3.78
C ASP A 42 6.09 -14.09 -5.16
N SER A 43 4.78 -13.98 -5.42
CA SER A 43 4.26 -13.49 -6.69
C SER A 43 2.93 -12.75 -6.55
N LEU A 44 2.65 -11.90 -7.54
CA LEU A 44 1.35 -11.22 -7.65
C LEU A 44 0.18 -12.20 -7.78
N ALA A 45 0.41 -13.36 -8.40
CA ALA A 45 -0.60 -14.41 -8.55
C ALA A 45 -1.02 -15.00 -7.20
N GLU A 46 -0.10 -15.12 -6.24
CA GLU A 46 -0.37 -15.58 -4.88
C GLU A 46 -1.00 -14.50 -3.99
N LEU A 47 -0.63 -13.24 -4.20
CA LEU A 47 -1.22 -12.10 -3.50
C LEU A 47 -2.70 -11.91 -3.88
N LYS A 48 -3.02 -12.00 -5.18
CA LYS A 48 -4.33 -11.63 -5.75
C LYS A 48 -5.55 -12.24 -5.02
N PRO A 49 -5.58 -13.54 -4.67
CA PRO A 49 -6.69 -14.14 -3.93
C PRO A 49 -6.96 -13.52 -2.54
N ASN A 50 -5.98 -12.82 -1.96
CA ASN A 50 -6.09 -12.19 -0.65
C ASN A 50 -6.60 -10.73 -0.72
N LEU A 51 -6.75 -10.19 -1.93
CA LEU A 51 -7.28 -8.85 -2.17
C LEU A 51 -8.81 -8.91 -2.41
N SER A 52 -9.58 -8.92 -1.33
CA SER A 52 -11.04 -9.10 -1.33
C SER A 52 -11.88 -7.83 -1.48
N SER A 53 -11.29 -6.63 -1.45
CA SER A 53 -12.02 -5.36 -1.51
C SER A 53 -12.16 -4.84 -2.94
N ASP A 54 -13.19 -4.05 -3.22
CA ASP A 54 -13.34 -3.39 -4.53
C ASP A 54 -12.32 -2.26 -4.71
N TYR A 55 -11.96 -1.59 -3.61
CA TYR A 55 -11.10 -0.42 -3.59
C TYR A 55 -9.96 -0.57 -2.59
N TYR A 56 -8.80 -0.06 -2.98
CA TYR A 56 -7.59 -0.08 -2.16
C TYR A 56 -6.98 1.31 -2.05
N TYR A 57 -6.53 1.66 -0.85
CA TYR A 57 -5.53 2.69 -0.65
C TYR A 57 -4.18 2.15 -1.04
N ILE A 58 -3.43 2.93 -1.81
CA ILE A 58 -2.07 2.60 -2.22
C ILE A 58 -1.19 3.81 -1.93
N ALA A 59 -0.12 3.59 -1.17
CA ALA A 59 0.83 4.61 -0.79
C ALA A 59 2.25 4.18 -1.10
N HIS A 60 3.07 5.09 -1.62
CA HIS A 60 4.52 4.86 -1.63
C HIS A 60 5.03 4.82 -0.19
N ASN A 61 5.84 3.83 0.18
CA ASN A 61 6.46 3.78 1.51
C ASN A 61 7.64 4.78 1.63
N LEU A 62 7.41 6.02 1.19
CA LEU A 62 8.41 7.08 1.22
C LEU A 62 8.22 7.92 2.48
N VAL A 63 9.13 7.74 3.43
CA VAL A 63 9.12 8.45 4.71
C VAL A 63 10.42 9.16 4.99
N THR A 64 10.33 10.22 5.79
CA THR A 64 11.48 10.86 6.42
C THR A 64 11.38 10.71 7.93
N ARG A 65 12.51 10.44 8.59
CA ARG A 65 12.58 10.31 10.05
C ARG A 65 13.25 11.55 10.64
N LYS A 66 12.62 12.15 11.65
CA LYS A 66 13.24 13.22 12.46
C LYS A 66 13.10 12.83 13.93
N GLY A 67 14.19 12.32 14.50
CA GLY A 67 14.16 11.66 15.80
C GLY A 67 13.26 10.41 15.76
N LYS A 68 12.35 10.28 16.73
CA LYS A 68 11.37 9.17 16.79
C LYS A 68 10.12 9.39 15.91
N LYS A 69 9.98 10.55 15.26
CA LYS A 69 8.80 10.87 14.43
C LYS A 69 9.04 10.47 12.97
N ILE A 70 8.05 9.81 12.38
CA ILE A 70 7.99 9.45 10.97
C ILE A 70 7.08 10.45 10.25
N PHE A 71 7.56 11.00 9.14
CA PHE A 71 6.82 11.94 8.30
C PHE A 71 6.64 11.35 6.91
N PHE A 72 5.38 11.18 6.50
CA PHE A 72 5.03 10.73 5.17
C PHE A 72 5.44 11.78 4.12
N LYS A 73 6.13 11.32 3.07
CA LYS A 73 6.58 12.14 1.93
C LYS A 73 6.16 11.57 0.58
N GLY A 74 5.53 10.40 0.58
CA GLY A 74 4.99 9.79 -0.63
C GLY A 74 3.65 10.39 -1.03
N ASP A 75 3.11 9.79 -2.09
CA ASP A 75 1.73 10.01 -2.52
C ASP A 75 0.85 8.85 -2.05
N LEU A 76 -0.44 9.15 -1.86
CA LEU A 76 -1.45 8.19 -1.47
C LEU A 76 -2.68 8.39 -2.35
N TYR A 77 -3.16 7.30 -2.95
CA TYR A 77 -4.34 7.31 -3.80
C TYR A 77 -5.27 6.14 -3.49
N LYS A 78 -6.50 6.23 -4.00
CA LYS A 78 -7.40 5.08 -4.11
C LYS A 78 -7.33 4.49 -5.51
N ALA A 79 -7.49 3.19 -5.65
CA ALA A 79 -7.72 2.57 -6.96
C ALA A 79 -8.68 1.38 -6.82
N LYS A 80 -9.30 1.00 -7.94
CA LYS A 80 -10.04 -0.26 -8.01
C LYS A 80 -9.07 -1.42 -8.00
N ILE A 81 -9.50 -2.58 -7.50
CA ILE A 81 -8.67 -3.78 -7.47
C ILE A 81 -8.08 -4.16 -8.84
N HIS A 82 -8.85 -4.05 -9.93
CA HIS A 82 -8.34 -4.36 -11.27
C HIS A 82 -7.22 -3.39 -11.70
N ASP A 83 -7.35 -2.10 -11.37
CA ASP A 83 -6.38 -1.07 -11.74
C ASP A 83 -5.10 -1.22 -10.91
N LEU A 84 -5.24 -1.59 -9.63
CA LEU A 84 -4.12 -1.94 -8.76
C LEU A 84 -3.34 -3.15 -9.28
N LEU A 85 -4.04 -4.24 -9.61
CA LEU A 85 -3.39 -5.46 -10.10
C LEU A 85 -2.64 -5.20 -11.42
N ASN A 86 -3.26 -4.48 -12.36
CA ASN A 86 -2.59 -4.11 -13.61
C ASN A 86 -1.36 -3.23 -13.35
N PHE A 87 -1.46 -2.25 -12.44
CA PHE A 87 -0.33 -1.41 -12.07
C PHE A 87 0.84 -2.21 -11.48
N LEU A 88 0.57 -3.16 -10.58
CA LEU A 88 1.60 -4.01 -10.00
C LEU A 88 2.22 -4.94 -11.04
N ASP A 89 1.41 -5.54 -11.90
CA ASP A 89 1.89 -6.41 -12.98
C ASP A 89 2.80 -5.65 -13.95
N GLU A 90 2.39 -4.45 -14.38
CA GLU A 90 3.22 -3.61 -15.23
C GLU A 90 4.52 -3.18 -14.55
N ALA A 91 4.49 -2.82 -13.27
CA ALA A 91 5.67 -2.40 -12.51
C ALA A 91 6.67 -3.55 -12.33
N ILE A 92 6.20 -4.77 -12.05
CA ILE A 92 7.02 -5.98 -11.98
C ILE A 92 7.64 -6.27 -13.35
N ASN A 93 6.83 -6.27 -14.41
CA ASN A 93 7.29 -6.59 -15.77
C ASN A 93 8.27 -5.54 -16.32
N SER A 94 8.27 -4.31 -15.80
CA SER A 94 9.22 -3.27 -16.16
C SER A 94 10.41 -3.13 -15.20
N ASP A 95 10.55 -4.01 -14.21
CA ASP A 95 11.60 -3.93 -13.17
C ASP A 95 11.66 -2.56 -12.47
N ASP A 96 10.47 -2.01 -12.17
CA ASP A 96 10.31 -0.70 -11.52
C ASP A 96 9.33 -0.77 -10.35
N LEU A 97 9.14 -1.98 -9.79
CA LEU A 97 8.37 -2.14 -8.55
C LEU A 97 9.08 -1.39 -7.42
N ARG A 98 8.32 -0.56 -6.69
CA ARG A 98 8.83 0.19 -5.53
C ARG A 98 8.14 -0.28 -4.28
N GLU A 99 8.69 0.08 -3.14
CA GLU A 99 8.04 -0.17 -1.86
C GLU A 99 6.68 0.54 -1.77
N LEU A 100 5.63 -0.26 -1.58
CA LEU A 100 4.25 0.20 -1.49
C LEU A 100 3.56 -0.36 -0.25
N LEU A 101 2.71 0.45 0.35
CA LEU A 101 1.70 0.00 1.30
C LEU A 101 0.35 -0.03 0.59
N ILE A 102 -0.39 -1.11 0.79
CA ILE A 102 -1.70 -1.36 0.20
C ILE A 102 -2.66 -1.78 1.31
N SER A 103 -3.84 -1.16 1.38
CA SER A 103 -4.86 -1.50 2.37
C SER A 103 -6.25 -1.39 1.75
N PRO A 104 -7.19 -2.28 2.08
CA PRO A 104 -8.56 -2.16 1.59
C PRO A 104 -9.20 -0.86 2.11
N VAL A 105 -10.05 -0.27 1.28
CA VAL A 105 -10.91 0.87 1.67
C VAL A 105 -12.16 0.28 2.34
N GLU A 106 -12.07 -0.01 3.63
CA GLU A 106 -13.18 -0.60 4.40
C GLU A 106 -13.52 0.19 5.66
N ALA A 107 -14.81 0.14 6.03
CA ALA A 107 -15.36 0.75 7.24
C ALA A 107 -15.20 -0.13 8.50
N ASN A 108 -14.90 -1.43 8.36
CA ASN A 108 -14.89 -2.41 9.46
C ASN A 108 -13.58 -3.19 9.58
N SER A 109 -13.43 -3.86 10.72
CA SER A 109 -12.22 -4.03 11.54
C SER A 109 -11.16 -5.04 11.11
N THR A 110 -11.30 -5.75 9.99
CA THR A 110 -10.28 -6.71 9.54
C THR A 110 -9.26 -6.07 8.59
N ARG A 111 -8.70 -4.92 8.99
CA ARG A 111 -7.73 -4.18 8.18
C ARG A 111 -6.46 -4.99 7.99
N LYS A 112 -6.38 -5.76 6.91
CA LYS A 112 -5.12 -6.35 6.46
C LYS A 112 -4.33 -5.27 5.73
N VAL A 113 -3.07 -5.09 6.10
CA VAL A 113 -2.15 -4.26 5.32
C VAL A 113 -1.22 -5.16 4.54
N PHE A 114 -1.08 -4.86 3.26
CA PHE A 114 -0.12 -5.51 2.39
C PHE A 114 1.06 -4.56 2.18
N TYR A 115 2.25 -5.02 2.50
CA TYR A 115 3.49 -4.35 2.16
C TYR A 115 4.10 -5.05 0.95
N CYS A 116 4.36 -4.29 -0.10
CA CYS A 116 5.04 -4.76 -1.29
C CYS A 116 6.46 -4.23 -1.23
N SER A 117 7.45 -5.12 -1.19
CA SER A 117 8.85 -4.78 -1.43
C SER A 117 9.21 -5.07 -2.89
N GLU A 118 10.47 -4.83 -3.24
CA GLU A 118 11.01 -5.17 -4.57
C GLU A 118 11.03 -6.70 -4.81
N ASP A 119 11.14 -7.49 -3.73
CA ASP A 119 11.30 -8.96 -3.81
C ASP A 119 10.04 -9.78 -3.49
N ALA A 120 9.16 -9.27 -2.62
CA ALA A 120 8.04 -10.06 -2.08
C ALA A 120 6.87 -9.19 -1.59
N PHE A 121 5.74 -9.86 -1.31
CA PHE A 121 4.57 -9.25 -0.70
C PHE A 121 4.34 -9.82 0.69
N TYR A 122 4.06 -8.95 1.65
CA TYR A 122 3.87 -9.30 3.06
C TYR A 122 2.47 -8.86 3.50
N MET A 123 1.73 -9.77 4.13
CA MET A 123 0.43 -9.46 4.72
C MET A 123 0.56 -9.35 6.24
N TYR A 124 0.14 -8.21 6.77
CA TYR A 124 0.11 -7.92 8.20
C TYR A 124 -1.33 -7.87 8.72
N ALA A 125 -1.53 -8.35 9.94
CA ALA A 125 -2.75 -8.08 10.69
C ALA A 125 -2.73 -6.63 11.20
N ALA A 126 -3.82 -5.88 11.04
CA ALA A 126 -3.98 -4.70 11.87
C ALA A 126 -4.04 -5.12 13.33
N GLU A 127 -3.36 -4.35 14.19
CA GLU A 127 -3.54 -4.48 15.64
C GLU A 127 -4.99 -4.08 15.97
N ASP A 128 -5.70 -4.97 16.67
CA ASP A 128 -6.90 -4.58 17.40
C ASP A 128 -6.48 -3.56 18.47
N ASN A 129 -6.98 -2.32 18.37
CA ASN A 129 -6.88 -1.35 19.46
C ASN A 129 -7.87 -1.70 20.56
#